data_AF-A0A961FNP2-F1
#
_entry.id   AF-A0A961FNP2-F1
#
_cell.length_a   1.000
_cell.length_b   1.000
_cell.length_c   1.000
_cell.angle_alpha   90.00
_cell.angle_beta   90.00
_cell.angle_gamma   90.00
#
_symmetry.space_group_name_H-M   'P 1'
#
loop_
_entity.id
_entity.type
_entity.pdbx_description
1 polymer ?
#
loop_
_entity_poly.entity_id
_entity_poly.type
_entity_poly.pdbx_seq_one_letter_code
_entity_poly.pdbx_strand_id
1 'polypeptide(L)'
;QLELQAVPRGAATGQFLVEDASTFRGHEVALSMGEPLPGDAYDVNLHLVVMDLTGAQKTRVKELGRAAAIYDFPVASEPVWYDQGWWVAWIRPHPEQSSRKMESERRWQAMLTGWRPATGERVDQELEGPADWNTSVSLAEHEGKFCAAWHAEFNKELHFEARVMVRVVAAAKFSP
;
A
#
# COMPACT_ATOMS: atom_id res chain seq x y z
N GLN A 1 8.98 28.01 -3.82
CA GLN A 1 7.82 28.29 -2.96
C GLN A 1 6.62 27.72 -3.70
N LEU A 2 6.23 26.49 -3.39
CA LEU A 2 5.09 25.82 -4.01
C LEU A 2 3.83 26.23 -3.24
N GLU A 3 2.90 26.82 -3.96
CA GLU A 3 1.69 27.45 -3.43
C GLU A 3 0.57 26.41 -3.39
N LEU A 4 0.23 25.92 -2.19
CA LEU A 4 -0.94 25.08 -1.94
C LEU A 4 -2.19 25.97 -1.92
N GLN A 5 -2.98 25.92 -2.99
CA GLN A 5 -4.30 26.56 -3.02
C GLN A 5 -5.30 25.72 -2.22
N ALA A 6 -5.80 26.28 -1.11
CA ALA A 6 -6.92 25.74 -0.36
C ALA A 6 -8.25 26.11 -1.06
N VAL A 7 -9.05 25.11 -1.40
CA VAL A 7 -10.43 25.30 -1.88
C VAL A 7 -11.42 24.96 -0.74
N PRO A 8 -12.39 25.82 -0.43
CA PRO A 8 -13.28 25.62 0.71
C PRO A 8 -14.47 24.67 0.41
N ARG A 9 -14.76 23.89 1.45
CA ARG A 9 -15.83 22.90 1.72
C ARG A 9 -17.18 23.03 1.00
N GLY A 10 -17.61 21.90 0.42
CA GLY A 10 -19.01 21.56 0.16
C GLY A 10 -19.14 20.13 -0.36
N ALA A 11 -19.74 19.24 0.44
CA ALA A 11 -19.84 17.77 0.30
C ALA A 11 -18.51 17.02 0.46
N ALA A 12 -18.48 16.08 1.39
CA ALA A 12 -17.28 15.38 1.84
C ALA A 12 -16.75 14.37 0.80
N THR A 13 -16.01 14.86 -0.19
CA THR A 13 -15.01 14.08 -0.92
C THR A 13 -13.65 14.44 -0.34
N GLY A 14 -13.25 13.71 0.70
CA GLY A 14 -11.92 13.84 1.28
C GLY A 14 -10.90 13.25 0.30
N GLN A 15 -10.12 14.10 -0.34
CA GLN A 15 -8.86 13.67 -0.93
C GLN A 15 -7.91 13.37 0.24
N PHE A 16 -7.79 12.10 0.60
CA PHE A 16 -6.81 11.64 1.57
C PHE A 16 -5.51 11.39 0.82
N LEU A 17 -4.64 12.40 0.80
CA LEU A 17 -3.31 12.29 0.27
C LEU A 17 -2.38 11.89 1.42
N VAL A 18 -1.95 10.63 1.45
CA VAL A 18 -0.85 10.19 2.33
C VAL A 18 0.40 10.15 1.45
N GLU A 19 1.16 11.24 1.46
CA GLU A 19 2.42 11.35 0.70
C GLU A 19 3.57 10.77 1.51
N ASP A 20 3.75 9.44 1.45
CA ASP A 20 5.00 8.81 1.88
C ASP A 20 5.97 8.78 0.69
N ALA A 21 6.84 9.79 0.63
CA ALA A 21 7.76 10.00 -0.49
C ALA A 21 9.16 9.42 -0.21
N SER A 22 9.68 8.62 -1.15
CA SER A 22 11.09 8.20 -1.18
C SER A 22 11.79 8.75 -2.43
N THR A 23 13.11 8.99 -2.33
CA THR A 23 13.92 9.58 -3.42
C THR A 23 14.97 8.59 -3.93
N PHE A 24 15.02 8.36 -5.25
CA PHE A 24 16.09 7.59 -5.88
C PHE A 24 16.42 8.08 -7.29
N ARG A 25 17.71 8.32 -7.59
CA ARG A 25 18.25 8.66 -8.93
C ARG A 25 17.44 9.72 -9.71
N GLY A 26 17.00 10.78 -9.03
CA GLY A 26 16.23 11.85 -9.68
C GLY A 26 14.75 11.54 -9.87
N HIS A 27 14.24 10.47 -9.27
CA HIS A 27 12.81 10.21 -9.14
C HIS A 27 12.35 10.39 -7.70
N GLU A 28 11.19 11.01 -7.54
CA GLU A 28 10.42 11.05 -6.31
C GLU A 28 9.26 10.07 -6.45
N VAL A 29 9.07 9.22 -5.45
CA VAL A 29 8.05 8.18 -5.51
C VAL A 29 7.19 8.26 -4.27
N ALA A 30 5.89 8.37 -4.49
CA ALA A 30 4.90 8.51 -3.45
C ALA A 30 3.82 7.44 -3.60
N LEU A 31 3.20 7.10 -2.48
CA LEU A 31 1.91 6.45 -2.47
C LEU A 31 0.80 7.49 -2.52
N SER A 32 -0.33 7.12 -3.11
CA SER A 32 -1.51 7.98 -3.16
C SER A 32 -2.76 7.12 -3.06
N MET A 33 -3.77 7.59 -2.33
CA MET A 33 -5.05 6.92 -2.24
C MET A 33 -6.07 7.60 -3.14
N GLY A 34 -6.89 6.78 -3.81
CA GLY A 34 -8.10 7.23 -4.47
C GLY A 34 -9.21 7.55 -3.48
N GLU A 35 -10.32 8.06 -4.01
CA GLU A 35 -11.53 8.26 -3.20
C GLU A 35 -12.08 6.92 -2.68
N PRO A 36 -12.74 6.93 -1.51
CA PRO A 36 -13.45 5.75 -1.02
C PRO A 36 -14.41 5.21 -2.08
N LEU A 37 -14.42 3.90 -2.26
CA LEU A 37 -15.28 3.28 -3.26
C LEU A 37 -16.77 3.38 -2.87
N PRO A 38 -17.69 3.56 -3.84
CA PRO A 38 -19.12 3.64 -3.55
C PRO A 38 -19.62 2.39 -2.82
N GLY A 39 -20.16 2.57 -1.61
CA GLY A 39 -20.75 1.49 -0.82
C GLY A 39 -19.82 0.85 0.21
N ASP A 40 -18.53 1.21 0.25
CA ASP A 40 -17.62 0.77 1.32
C ASP A 40 -16.64 1.90 1.70
N ALA A 41 -16.87 2.54 2.85
CA ALA A 41 -16.09 3.68 3.31
C ALA A 41 -14.63 3.34 3.67
N TYR A 42 -14.27 2.05 3.65
CA TYR A 42 -12.98 1.53 4.08
C TYR A 42 -12.13 0.97 2.93
N ASP A 43 -12.66 0.97 1.71
CA ASP A 43 -11.94 0.52 0.53
C ASP A 43 -11.47 1.73 -0.27
N VAL A 44 -10.15 1.87 -0.40
CA VAL A 44 -9.51 2.90 -1.22
C VAL A 44 -8.59 2.25 -2.25
N ASN A 45 -8.50 2.85 -3.43
CA ASN A 45 -7.52 2.41 -4.41
C ASN A 45 -6.14 2.96 -4.05
N LEU A 46 -5.18 2.07 -3.80
CA LEU A 46 -3.79 2.42 -3.61
C LEU A 46 -3.10 2.59 -4.95
N HIS A 47 -2.44 3.72 -5.12
CA HIS A 47 -1.66 4.05 -6.30
C HIS A 47 -0.20 4.28 -5.90
N LEU A 48 0.70 3.86 -6.79
CA LEU A 48 2.11 4.19 -6.74
C LEU A 48 2.39 5.25 -7.81
N VAL A 49 2.91 6.39 -7.38
CA VAL A 49 3.16 7.57 -8.21
C VAL A 49 4.66 7.77 -8.31
N VAL A 50 5.20 7.75 -9.52
CA VAL A 50 6.63 8.02 -9.80
C VAL A 50 6.73 9.32 -10.57
N MET A 51 7.41 10.29 -9.98
CA MET A 51 7.66 11.61 -10.52
C MET A 51 9.12 11.74 -10.94
N ASP A 52 9.36 12.28 -12.13
CA ASP A 52 10.71 12.58 -12.62
C ASP A 52 11.09 14.02 -12.24
N LEU A 53 12.13 14.15 -11.40
CA LEU A 53 12.61 15.44 -10.89
C LEU A 53 13.53 16.15 -11.89
N THR A 54 13.91 15.52 -13.00
CA THR A 54 14.85 16.08 -13.98
C THR A 54 14.22 17.09 -14.95
N GLY A 55 12.92 17.39 -14.80
CA GLY A 55 12.25 18.51 -15.46
C GLY A 55 11.48 18.17 -16.74
N ALA A 56 11.48 16.91 -17.18
CA ALA A 56 10.62 16.43 -18.26
C ALA A 56 9.39 15.72 -17.67
N GLN A 57 8.43 16.48 -17.14
CA GLN A 57 7.17 16.01 -16.51
C GLN A 57 6.57 14.73 -17.14
N LYS A 58 6.90 13.56 -16.61
CA LYS A 58 6.11 12.34 -16.84
C LYS A 58 5.89 11.64 -15.50
N THR A 59 4.89 12.11 -14.77
CA THR A 59 4.32 11.38 -13.66
C THR A 59 3.74 10.07 -14.20
N ARG A 60 4.22 8.94 -13.68
CA ARG A 60 3.65 7.63 -13.97
C ARG A 60 2.87 7.18 -12.74
N VAL A 61 1.61 6.80 -12.95
CA VAL A 61 0.73 6.34 -11.87
C VAL A 61 0.37 4.89 -12.15
N LYS A 62 0.49 4.03 -11.14
CA LYS A 62 0.09 2.63 -11.21
C LYS A 62 -0.86 2.30 -10.06
N GLU A 63 -2.07 1.85 -10.40
CA GLU A 63 -2.97 1.26 -9.41
C GLU A 63 -2.42 -0.09 -8.93
N LEU A 64 -2.19 -0.18 -7.62
CA LEU A 64 -1.79 -1.40 -6.92
C LEU A 64 -3.02 -2.21 -6.50
N GLY A 65 -4.13 -1.56 -6.17
CA GLY A 65 -5.43 -2.21 -5.95
C GLY A 65 -6.14 -1.67 -4.71
N ARG A 66 -7.14 -2.40 -4.23
CA ARG A 66 -7.96 -2.00 -3.10
C ARG A 66 -7.24 -2.23 -1.78
N ALA A 67 -6.71 -1.18 -1.19
CA ALA A 67 -6.09 -1.24 0.12
C ALA A 67 -7.15 -1.16 1.21
N ALA A 68 -6.86 -1.82 2.33
CA ALA A 68 -7.59 -1.60 3.56
C ALA A 68 -7.31 -0.18 4.06
N ALA A 69 -8.34 0.64 4.22
CA ALA A 69 -8.27 1.89 4.97
C ALA A 69 -8.99 1.69 6.31
N ILE A 70 -8.26 1.84 7.40
CA ILE A 70 -8.82 1.88 8.75
C ILE A 70 -8.54 3.29 9.28
N TYR A 71 -9.57 3.98 9.76
CA TYR A 71 -9.48 5.38 10.24
C TYR A 71 -8.74 6.32 9.28
N ASP A 72 -9.00 6.19 7.97
CA ASP A 72 -8.44 7.03 6.89
C ASP A 72 -6.94 6.84 6.59
N PHE A 73 -6.26 5.84 7.16
CA PHE A 73 -4.85 5.56 6.84
C PHE A 73 -4.69 4.31 5.94
N PRO A 74 -3.96 4.41 4.83
CA PRO A 74 -3.61 3.25 4.03
C PRO A 74 -2.59 2.42 4.79
N VAL A 75 -2.82 1.13 4.77
CA VAL A 75 -1.94 0.17 5.42
C VAL A 75 -0.89 -0.29 4.40
N ALA A 76 0.14 0.53 4.19
CA ALA A 76 1.23 0.28 3.25
C ALA A 76 2.60 0.72 3.80
N SER A 77 3.67 0.13 3.29
CA SER A 77 5.04 0.52 3.58
C SER A 77 5.50 1.65 2.67
N GLU A 78 6.58 2.32 3.04
CA GLU A 78 7.34 3.11 2.08
C GLU A 78 7.77 2.27 0.86
N PRO A 79 7.82 2.85 -0.35
CA PRO A 79 8.32 2.16 -1.53
C PRO A 79 9.83 1.90 -1.45
N VAL A 80 10.23 0.67 -1.76
CA VAL A 80 11.62 0.22 -1.80
C VAL A 80 12.05 -0.06 -3.23
N TRP A 81 13.16 0.51 -3.68
CA TRP A 81 13.71 0.23 -5.02
C TRP A 81 14.57 -1.03 -5.03
N TYR A 82 14.20 -2.01 -5.85
CA TYR A 82 14.96 -3.25 -6.05
C TYR A 82 14.66 -3.87 -7.42
N ASP A 83 15.67 -4.50 -8.04
CA ASP A 83 15.56 -5.16 -9.35
C ASP A 83 14.91 -4.29 -10.44
N GLN A 84 15.27 -3.00 -10.47
CA GLN A 84 14.76 -1.99 -11.41
C GLN A 84 13.26 -1.67 -11.27
N GLY A 85 12.64 -2.04 -10.15
CA GLY A 85 11.26 -1.69 -9.83
C GLY A 85 11.09 -1.17 -8.41
N TRP A 86 9.92 -0.59 -8.18
CA TRP A 86 9.45 -0.16 -6.87
C TRP A 86 8.60 -1.25 -6.25
N TRP A 87 8.89 -1.56 -4.99
CA TRP A 87 8.23 -2.59 -4.21
C TRP A 87 7.54 -1.96 -3.01
N VAL A 88 6.32 -2.42 -2.73
CA VAL A 88 5.49 -1.93 -1.64
C VAL A 88 4.86 -3.13 -0.95
N ALA A 89 4.96 -3.20 0.37
CA ALA A 89 4.16 -4.11 1.16
C ALA A 89 2.89 -3.39 1.61
N TRP A 90 1.74 -4.03 1.53
CA TRP A 90 0.45 -3.40 1.83
C TRP A 90 -0.61 -4.43 2.19
N ILE A 91 -1.71 -3.99 2.78
CA ILE A 91 -2.82 -4.86 3.20
C ILE A 91 -4.06 -4.59 2.35
N ARG A 92 -4.73 -5.65 1.91
CA ARG A 92 -5.99 -5.62 1.13
C ARG A 92 -7.11 -6.42 1.81
N PRO A 93 -8.38 -6.19 1.47
CA PRO A 93 -9.45 -7.12 1.79
C PRO A 93 -9.18 -8.51 1.20
N HIS A 94 -9.47 -9.57 1.95
CA HIS A 94 -9.34 -10.94 1.46
C HIS A 94 -10.35 -11.20 0.32
N PRO A 95 -9.95 -11.79 -0.82
CA PRO A 95 -10.79 -11.87 -2.02
C PRO A 95 -12.09 -12.67 -1.84
N GLU A 96 -12.09 -13.65 -0.92
CA GLU A 96 -13.27 -14.47 -0.61
C GLU A 96 -14.31 -13.76 0.29
N GLN A 97 -14.07 -12.49 0.63
CA GLN A 97 -14.94 -11.74 1.51
C GLN A 97 -16.07 -11.06 0.74
N SER A 98 -17.32 -11.36 1.11
CA SER A 98 -18.47 -10.64 0.57
C SER A 98 -18.60 -9.26 1.23
N SER A 99 -18.96 -8.26 0.43
CA SER A 99 -19.15 -6.85 0.81
C SER A 99 -20.28 -6.57 1.81
N ARG A 100 -20.85 -7.60 2.44
CA ARG A 100 -21.95 -7.49 3.41
C ARG A 100 -21.61 -7.93 4.83
N LYS A 101 -20.36 -8.33 5.09
CA LYS A 101 -19.94 -8.74 6.43
C LYS A 101 -19.67 -7.53 7.31
N MET A 102 -19.98 -7.65 8.60
CA MET A 102 -19.61 -6.64 9.60
C MET A 102 -18.08 -6.47 9.64
N GLU A 103 -17.62 -5.28 10.04
CA GLU A 103 -16.19 -4.94 10.15
C GLU A 103 -15.41 -5.97 11.00
N SER A 104 -16.03 -6.47 12.08
CA SER A 104 -15.48 -7.50 12.96
C SER A 104 -15.27 -8.87 12.31
N GLU A 105 -15.85 -9.10 11.13
CA GLU A 105 -15.67 -10.33 10.35
C GLU A 105 -14.78 -10.12 9.13
N ARG A 106 -14.28 -8.90 8.91
CA ARG A 106 -13.35 -8.63 7.82
C ARG A 106 -12.05 -9.39 8.03
N ARG A 107 -11.54 -9.93 6.93
CA ARG A 107 -10.30 -10.68 6.83
C ARG A 107 -9.45 -9.91 5.86
N TRP A 108 -8.22 -9.68 6.26
CA TRP A 108 -7.29 -8.93 5.45
C TRP A 108 -6.17 -9.85 4.99
N GLN A 109 -5.55 -9.48 3.88
CA GLN A 109 -4.46 -10.21 3.26
C GLN A 109 -3.27 -9.27 3.09
N ALA A 110 -2.11 -9.68 3.60
CA ALA A 110 -0.86 -8.99 3.36
C ALA A 110 -0.33 -9.31 1.97
N MET A 111 0.15 -8.27 1.29
CA MET A 111 0.63 -8.29 -0.09
C MET A 111 2.01 -7.68 -0.17
N LEU A 112 2.82 -8.19 -1.08
CA LEU A 112 4.02 -7.56 -1.61
C LEU A 112 3.80 -7.34 -3.11
N THR A 113 3.81 -6.09 -3.55
CA THR A 113 3.63 -5.74 -4.96
C THR A 113 4.87 -5.02 -5.49
N GLY A 114 5.40 -5.52 -6.59
CA GLY A 114 6.47 -4.90 -7.37
C GLY A 114 5.92 -4.28 -8.65
N TRP A 115 6.39 -3.09 -9.02
CA TRP A 115 6.13 -2.47 -10.30
C TRP A 115 7.41 -1.91 -10.93
N ARG A 116 7.66 -2.27 -12.19
CA ARG A 116 8.75 -1.73 -13.00
C ARG A 116 8.22 -0.57 -13.85
N PRO A 117 8.58 0.70 -13.56
CA PRO A 117 8.02 1.83 -14.29
C PRO A 117 8.36 1.79 -15.78
N ALA A 118 9.57 1.34 -16.15
CA ALA A 118 10.07 1.33 -17.51
C ALA A 118 9.21 0.49 -18.47
N THR A 119 8.75 -0.68 -18.03
CA THR A 119 7.99 -1.64 -18.85
C THR A 119 6.50 -1.68 -18.50
N GLY A 120 6.12 -1.20 -17.32
CA GLY A 120 4.77 -1.35 -16.78
C GLY A 120 4.51 -2.72 -16.14
N GLU A 121 5.51 -3.60 -16.10
CA GLU A 121 5.44 -4.94 -15.51
C GLU A 121 5.11 -4.85 -14.02
N ARG A 122 4.20 -5.72 -13.58
CA ARG A 122 3.71 -5.79 -12.20
C ARG A 122 3.80 -7.23 -11.70
N VAL A 123 4.25 -7.39 -10.46
CA VAL A 123 4.31 -8.66 -9.76
C VAL A 123 3.57 -8.51 -8.43
N ASP A 124 2.72 -9.47 -8.10
CA ASP A 124 2.02 -9.53 -6.83
C ASP A 124 2.34 -10.84 -6.13
N GLN A 125 2.61 -10.76 -4.83
CA GLN A 125 2.87 -11.91 -3.97
C GLN A 125 2.07 -11.78 -2.68
N GLU A 126 1.37 -12.84 -2.31
CA GLU A 126 0.70 -12.92 -1.01
C GLU A 126 1.72 -13.22 0.08
N LEU A 127 1.67 -12.48 1.18
CA LEU A 127 2.46 -12.73 2.36
C LEU A 127 1.61 -13.54 3.35
N GLU A 128 2.10 -14.71 3.71
CA GLU A 128 1.38 -15.59 4.64
C GLU A 128 1.29 -15.00 6.05
N GLY A 129 0.14 -15.16 6.71
CA GLY A 129 -0.05 -14.77 8.10
C GLY A 129 -1.28 -13.87 8.29
N PRO A 130 -1.80 -13.78 9.53
CA PRO A 130 -2.94 -12.91 9.82
C PRO A 130 -2.59 -11.45 9.58
N ALA A 131 -3.58 -10.65 9.17
CA ALA A 131 -3.45 -9.20 8.93
C ALA A 131 -4.67 -8.45 9.53
N ASP A 132 -5.21 -9.00 10.61
CA ASP A 132 -6.61 -8.84 11.02
C ASP A 132 -7.02 -7.42 11.50
N TRP A 133 -6.10 -6.53 11.93
CA TRP A 133 -6.43 -5.14 12.36
C TRP A 133 -5.19 -4.21 12.45
N ASN A 134 -5.38 -2.88 12.32
CA ASN A 134 -4.39 -1.78 12.53
C ASN A 134 -2.93 -2.21 12.38
N THR A 135 -2.52 -2.35 11.12
CA THR A 135 -1.15 -2.76 10.83
C THR A 135 -0.35 -1.53 10.41
N SER A 136 0.71 -1.19 11.12
CA SER A 136 1.80 -0.45 10.48
C SER A 136 2.52 -1.45 9.57
N VAL A 137 2.79 -1.11 8.32
CA VAL A 137 3.55 -2.00 7.42
C VAL A 137 4.92 -1.40 7.19
N SER A 138 5.96 -2.21 7.32
CA SER A 138 7.33 -1.83 7.00
C SER A 138 7.93 -2.84 6.04
N LEU A 139 8.74 -2.34 5.11
CA LEU A 139 9.42 -3.14 4.12
C LEU A 139 10.88 -2.72 4.06
N ALA A 140 11.77 -3.71 4.05
CA ALA A 140 13.18 -3.50 3.79
C ALA A 140 13.68 -4.58 2.82
N GLU A 141 14.63 -4.20 1.98
CA GLU A 141 15.38 -5.14 1.13
C GLU A 141 16.76 -5.40 1.74
N HIS A 142 17.19 -6.65 1.68
CA HIS A 142 18.54 -7.05 2.06
C HIS A 142 18.97 -8.31 1.29
N GLU A 143 20.05 -8.19 0.51
CA GLU A 143 20.68 -9.30 -0.22
C GLU A 143 19.73 -10.10 -1.12
N GLY A 144 18.83 -9.40 -1.82
CA GLY A 144 17.85 -10.00 -2.73
C GLY A 144 16.67 -10.66 -2.02
N LYS A 145 16.43 -10.30 -0.75
CA LYS A 145 15.27 -10.72 0.02
C LYS A 145 14.54 -9.50 0.55
N PHE A 146 13.22 -9.63 0.68
CA PHE A 146 12.41 -8.64 1.36
C PHE A 146 12.06 -9.12 2.76
N CYS A 147 12.28 -8.25 3.74
CA CYS A 147 11.77 -8.36 5.09
C CYS A 147 10.55 -7.45 5.20
N ALA A 148 9.36 -8.04 5.21
CA ALA A 148 8.11 -7.34 5.48
C ALA A 148 7.71 -7.58 6.93
N ALA A 149 7.36 -6.52 7.64
CA ALA A 149 6.85 -6.60 9.00
C ALA A 149 5.53 -5.84 9.10
N TRP A 150 4.57 -6.42 9.80
CA TRP A 150 3.29 -5.77 10.08
C TRP A 150 2.73 -6.19 11.42
N HIS A 151 1.95 -5.30 12.04
CA HIS A 151 1.26 -5.61 13.27
C HIS A 151 -0.08 -6.28 12.96
N ALA A 152 -0.38 -7.44 13.54
CA ALA A 152 -1.65 -8.12 13.39
C ALA A 152 -2.30 -8.32 14.76
N GLU A 153 -3.54 -7.90 14.90
CA GLU A 153 -4.35 -8.16 16.10
C GLU A 153 -5.34 -9.27 15.80
N PHE A 154 -5.19 -10.41 16.45
CA PHE A 154 -6.08 -11.55 16.25
C PHE A 154 -7.26 -11.46 17.21
N ASN A 155 -8.46 -11.11 16.73
CA ASN A 155 -9.67 -11.13 17.57
C ASN A 155 -10.53 -12.36 17.26
N LYS A 156 -10.76 -13.20 18.28
CA LYS A 156 -11.76 -14.26 18.18
C LYS A 156 -12.80 -14.31 19.31
N GLU A 157 -12.82 -13.37 20.27
CA GLU A 157 -14.00 -13.09 21.13
C GLU A 157 -13.73 -12.24 22.38
N LEU A 158 -12.51 -12.17 22.97
CA LEU A 158 -12.22 -11.32 24.16
C LEU A 158 -10.73 -11.24 24.59
N HIS A 159 -9.80 -11.71 23.76
CA HIS A 159 -8.36 -11.65 24.05
C HIS A 159 -7.64 -10.89 22.94
N PHE A 160 -7.31 -9.63 23.21
CA PHE A 160 -6.51 -8.81 22.32
C PHE A 160 -5.05 -9.27 22.42
N GLU A 161 -4.63 -10.13 21.48
CA GLU A 161 -3.21 -10.44 21.31
C GLU A 161 -2.69 -9.74 20.06
N ALA A 162 -1.99 -8.63 20.30
CA ALA A 162 -1.18 -7.92 19.36
C ALA A 162 0.08 -8.74 19.02
N ARG A 163 0.28 -9.09 17.75
CA ARG A 163 1.47 -9.81 17.28
C ARG A 163 2.18 -9.03 16.18
N VAL A 164 3.49 -8.93 16.28
CA VAL A 164 4.31 -8.47 15.15
C VAL A 164 4.57 -9.66 14.25
N MET A 165 4.04 -9.60 13.04
CA MET A 165 4.28 -10.57 11.98
C MET A 165 5.51 -10.13 11.20
N VAL A 166 6.42 -11.06 10.96
CA VAL A 166 7.59 -10.85 10.10
C VAL A 166 7.62 -11.94 9.05
N ARG A 167 7.84 -11.54 7.79
CA ARG A 167 8.09 -12.45 6.67
C ARG A 167 9.34 -12.03 5.93
N VAL A 168 10.18 -13.03 5.68
CA VAL A 168 11.32 -12.91 4.78
C VAL A 168 10.98 -13.69 3.53
N VAL A 169 10.87 -13.00 2.40
CA VAL A 169 10.57 -13.62 1.11
C VAL A 169 11.73 -13.36 0.16
N ALA A 170 12.03 -14.34 -0.69
CA ALA A 170 12.93 -14.09 -1.81
C ALA A 170 12.32 -12.99 -2.68
N ALA A 171 13.11 -12.00 -3.07
CA ALA A 171 12.62 -10.96 -3.94
C ALA A 171 12.25 -11.61 -5.28
N ALA A 172 10.96 -11.55 -5.64
CA ALA A 172 10.55 -11.91 -6.96
C ALA A 172 11.31 -11.03 -7.96
N LYS A 173 11.82 -11.66 -9.02
CA LYS A 173 12.53 -10.95 -10.07
C LYS A 173 11.56 -10.61 -11.17
N PHE A 174 11.68 -9.41 -11.68
CA PHE A 174 11.00 -9.07 -12.92
C PHE A 174 11.67 -9.85 -14.06
N SER A 175 10.90 -10.22 -15.07
CA SER A 175 11.46 -10.92 -16.23
C SER A 175 12.50 -10.02 -16.93
N PRO A 176 13.58 -10.58 -17.49
CA PRO A 176 14.58 -9.81 -18.24
C PRO A 176 13.98 -9.02 -19.40
#